data_AF-A0A8I0D6P5-F1
#
_entry.id   AF-A0A8I0D6P5-F1
#
_cell.length_a   1.000
_cell.length_b   1.000
_cell.length_c   1.000
_cell.angle_alpha   90.00
_cell.angle_beta   90.00
_cell.angle_gamma   90.00
#
_symmetry.space_group_name_H-M   'P 1'
#
loop_
_entity.id
_entity.type
_entity.pdbx_description
1 polymer ?
#
loop_
_entity_poly.entity_id
_entity_poly.type
_entity_poly.pdbx_seq_one_letter_code
_entity_poly.pdbx_strand_id
1 'polypeptide(L)' 'MIDSVTGERVQVHLDPEQGPFVYVVGAEDCKRLEYLLDAEYFVPYLKVKSPDLSLPVAWIYSFGSIADPRKLQALLDGI' A
#
# COMPACT_ATOMS: atom_id res chain seq x y z
N MET A 1 -5.25 -8.43 1.22
CA MET A 1 -4.17 -8.18 2.17
C MET A 1 -4.79 -7.67 3.43
N ILE A 2 -4.57 -8.42 4.50
CA ILE A 2 -4.92 -8.02 5.86
C ILE A 2 -3.62 -7.53 6.51
N ASP A 3 -3.67 -6.34 7.08
CA ASP A 3 -2.58 -5.79 7.88
C ASP A 3 -2.48 -6.59 9.18
N SER A 4 -1.33 -7.17 9.46
CA SER A 4 -1.13 -8.06 10.60
C SER A 4 -1.07 -7.32 11.93
N VAL A 5 -0.84 -6.01 11.92
CA VAL A 5 -0.76 -5.17 13.13
C VAL A 5 -2.14 -4.66 13.52
N THR A 6 -2.92 -4.16 12.56
CA THR A 6 -4.27 -3.64 12.84
C THR A 6 -5.35 -4.72 12.76
N GLY A 7 -5.07 -5.82 12.04
CA GLY A 7 -6.06 -6.85 11.71
C GLY A 7 -7.07 -6.39 10.65
N GLU A 8 -6.87 -5.19 10.08
CA GLU A 8 -7.80 -4.60 9.12
C GLU A 8 -7.37 -4.89 7.68
N ARG A 9 -8.35 -4.87 6.78
CA ARG A 9 -8.08 -4.97 5.35
C ARG A 9 -7.38 -3.71 4.86
N VAL A 10 -6.26 -3.87 4.16
CA VAL A 10 -5.59 -2.76 3.48
C VAL A 10 -6.49 -2.22 2.37
N GLN A 11 -6.82 -0.92 2.45
CA GLN A 11 -7.68 -0.24 1.48
C GLN A 11 -6.87 0.67 0.57
N VAL A 12 -7.27 0.73 -0.70
CA VAL A 12 -6.79 1.73 -1.65
C VAL A 12 -7.51 3.03 -1.39
N HIS A 13 -6.72 4.04 -1.06
CA HIS A 13 -7.17 5.43 -0.95
C HIS A 13 -6.84 6.19 -2.24
N LEU A 14 -7.50 7.32 -2.44
CA LEU A 14 -7.30 8.18 -3.60
C LEU A 14 -6.85 9.56 -3.15
N ASP A 15 -5.69 9.98 -3.61
CA ASP A 15 -5.27 11.37 -3.57
C ASP A 15 -5.60 12.01 -4.93
N PRO A 16 -6.30 13.16 -4.96
CA PRO A 16 -6.74 13.78 -6.21
C PRO A 16 -5.58 14.26 -7.10
N GLU A 17 -4.39 14.50 -6.55
CA GLU A 17 -3.22 14.97 -7.29
C GLU A 17 -2.24 13.82 -7.59
N GLN A 18 -2.06 12.91 -6.64
CA GLN A 18 -1.03 11.87 -6.68
C GLN A 18 -1.57 10.50 -7.11
N GLY A 19 -2.89 10.30 -7.11
CA GLY A 19 -3.52 9.04 -7.50
C GLY A 19 -3.71 8.05 -6.34
N PRO A 20 -3.90 6.76 -6.63
CA PRO A 20 -4.10 5.75 -5.62
C PRO A 20 -2.88 5.50 -4.75
N PHE A 21 -3.13 5.22 -3.48
CA PHE A 21 -2.12 4.86 -2.50
C PHE A 21 -2.69 3.95 -1.40
N VAL A 22 -1.83 3.25 -0.67
CA VAL A 22 -2.22 2.41 0.46
C VAL A 22 -1.36 2.70 1.70
N TYR A 23 -1.93 2.41 2.87
CA TYR A 23 -1.21 2.40 4.14
C TYR A 23 -0.96 0.95 4.57
N VAL A 24 0.25 0.67 5.03
CA VAL A 24 0.59 -0.60 5.68
C VAL A 24 1.36 -0.32 6.96
N VAL A 25 0.92 -0.96 8.04
CA VAL A 25 1.49 -0.88 9.38
C VAL A 25 2.36 -2.11 9.60
N GLY A 26 3.55 -1.91 10.16
CA GLY A 26 4.46 -3.01 10.49
C GLY A 26 5.44 -3.36 9.37
N ALA A 27 6.66 -3.68 9.79
CA ALA A 27 7.78 -3.87 8.86
C ALA A 27 7.67 -5.16 8.03
N GLU A 28 7.03 -6.20 8.56
CA GLU A 28 6.93 -7.49 7.88
C GLU A 28 5.94 -7.45 6.72
N ASP A 29 4.76 -6.86 6.93
CA ASP A 29 3.77 -6.66 5.89
C ASP A 29 4.26 -5.73 4.79
N CYS A 30 5.03 -4.70 5.17
CA CYS A 30 5.72 -3.85 4.20
C CYS A 30 6.66 -4.66 3.31
N LYS A 31 7.54 -5.48 3.88
CA LYS A 31 8.45 -6.33 3.10
C LYS A 31 7.72 -7.31 2.20
N ARG A 32 6.64 -7.91 2.70
CA ARG A 32 5.80 -8.82 1.92
C ARG A 32 5.18 -8.09 0.72
N LEU A 33 4.62 -6.90 0.94
CA LEU A 33 4.05 -6.09 -0.13
C LEU A 33 5.14 -5.70 -1.15
N GLU A 34 6.30 -5.22 -0.70
CA GLU A 34 7.43 -4.86 -1.55
C GLU A 34 7.88 -6.02 -2.42
N TYR A 35 8.06 -7.22 -1.85
CA TYR A 35 8.42 -8.41 -2.61
C TYR A 35 7.41 -8.71 -3.73
N LEU A 36 6.11 -8.62 -3.44
CA LEU A 36 5.06 -8.86 -4.43
C LEU A 36 5.09 -7.79 -5.54
N LEU A 37 5.21 -6.52 -5.17
CA LEU A 37 5.26 -5.42 -6.14
C LEU A 37 6.53 -5.46 -6.99
N ASP A 38 7.69 -5.79 -6.41
CA ASP A 38 8.98 -5.76 -7.09
C ASP A 38 9.28 -7.05 -7.89
N ALA A 39 8.90 -8.21 -7.37
CA ALA A 39 9.32 -9.50 -7.92
C ALA A 39 8.22 -10.29 -8.65
N GLU A 40 6.95 -10.10 -8.27
CA GLU A 40 5.84 -10.86 -8.86
C GLU A 40 5.05 -10.03 -9.87
N TYR A 41 4.62 -8.83 -9.47
CA TYR A 41 3.74 -7.98 -10.27
C TYR A 41 4.47 -6.90 -11.05
N PHE A 42 5.72 -6.59 -10.69
CA PHE A 42 6.53 -5.51 -11.29
C PHE A 42 5.78 -4.17 -11.37
N VAL A 43 5.11 -3.82 -10.27
CA VAL A 43 4.29 -2.61 -10.15
C VAL A 43 5.15 -1.50 -9.55
N PRO A 44 5.35 -0.37 -10.25
CA PRO A 44 6.10 0.76 -9.70
C PRO A 44 5.32 1.43 -8.58
N TYR A 45 6.02 1.81 -7.52
CA TYR A 45 5.47 2.53 -6.38
C TYR A 45 6.49 3.53 -5.82
N LEU A 46 5.98 4.57 -5.14
CA LEU A 46 6.76 5.46 -4.30
C LEU A 46 6.45 5.15 -2.84
N LYS A 47 7.49 4.78 -2.07
CA LYS A 47 7.39 4.54 -0.63
C LYS A 47 7.72 5.80 0.16
N VAL A 48 6.79 6.26 0.99
CA VAL A 48 6.94 7.44 1.84
C VAL A 48 6.59 7.06 3.28
N LYS A 49 7.33 7.60 4.25
CA LYS A 49 6.98 7.40 5.66
C LYS A 49 5.74 8.24 5.99
N SER A 50 4.75 7.66 6.65
CA SER A 50 3.59 8.43 7.10
C SER A 50 4.04 9.55 8.04
N PRO A 51 3.59 10.81 7.83
CA PRO A 51 3.91 11.92 8.72
C PRO A 51 3.14 11.85 10.05
N ASP A 52 2.12 11.00 10.15
CA ASP A 52 1.29 10.88 11.33
C ASP A 52 1.98 10.05 12.42
N LEU A 53 2.43 10.75 13.47
CA LEU A 53 3.14 10.19 14.64
C LEU A 53 2.20 9.46 15.62
N SER A 54 0.88 9.48 15.37
CA SER A 54 -0.12 8.85 16.25
C SER A 54 -0.34 7.36 15.98
N LEU A 55 0.10 6.86 14.81
CA LEU A 55 0.01 5.45 14.44
C LEU A 55 1.37 4.74 14.63
N PRO A 56 1.38 3.42 14.92
CA PRO A 56 2.59 2.62 14.78
C PRO A 56 3.14 2.82 13.37
N VAL A 57 4.46 3.01 13.23
CA VAL A 57 5.16 3.39 11.99
C VAL A 57 4.48 2.80 10.74
N ALA A 58 3.72 3.65 10.05
CA ALA A 58 3.00 3.29 8.83
C ALA A 58 3.77 3.79 7.60
N TRP A 59 3.83 2.96 6.57
CA TRP A 59 4.38 3.33 5.27
C TRP A 59 3.26 3.55 4.28
N ILE A 60 3.43 4.58 3.46
CA ILE A 60 2.54 4.95 2.36
C ILE A 60 3.19 4.46 1.08
N TYR A 61 2.42 3.72 0.28
CA TYR A 61 2.82 3.28 -1.05
C TYR A 61 1.91 3.96 -2.08
N SER A 62 2.46 4.89 -2.86
CA SER A 62 1.73 5.64 -3.89
C SER A 62 2.03 5.09 -5.29
N PHE A 63 1.00 4.92 -6.11
CA PHE A 63 1.11 4.24 -7.41
C PHE A 63 0.97 5.18 -8.62
N GLY A 64 0.80 6.48 -8.37
CA GLY A 64 0.66 7.50 -9.42
C GLY A 64 -0.74 7.54 -10.04
N SER A 65 -1.13 8.70 -10.57
CA SER A 65 -2.49 9.01 -11.05
C SER A 65 -3.01 8.14 -12.20
N ILE A 66 -2.12 7.45 -12.92
CA ILE A 66 -2.49 6.57 -14.04
C ILE A 66 -2.96 5.19 -13.53
N ALA A 67 -2.54 4.78 -12.33
CA ALA A 67 -2.91 3.48 -11.78
C ALA A 67 -4.42 3.36 -11.54
N ASP A 68 -5.00 2.24 -11.96
CA ASP A 68 -6.42 1.96 -11.75
C ASP A 68 -6.67 1.48 -10.31
N PRO A 69 -7.38 2.26 -9.48
CA PRO A 69 -7.58 1.94 -8.07
C PRO A 69 -8.36 0.63 -7.86
N ARG A 70 -9.27 0.26 -8.78
CA ARG A 70 -10.06 -0.97 -8.66
C ARG A 70 -9.21 -2.19 -8.92
N LYS A 71 -8.33 -2.13 -9.92
CA LYS A 71 -7.40 -3.22 -10.20
C LYS A 71 -6.38 -3.39 -9.07
N LEU A 72 -5.91 -2.26 -8.52
CA LEU A 72 -5.01 -2.28 -7.37
C LEU A 72 -5.68 -2.90 -6.14
N GLN A 73 -6.93 -2.51 -5.84
CA GLN A 73 -7.67 -3.11 -4.72
C GLN A 73 -7.89 -4.62 -4.94
N ALA A 74 -8.22 -5.05 -6.16
CA ALA A 74 -8.40 -6.46 -6.47
C ALA A 74 -7.10 -7.27 -6.32
N LEU A 75 -5.95 -6.69 -6.73
CA LEU A 75 -4.64 -7.29 -6.51
C LEU A 75 -4.37 -7.44 -5.01
N LEU A 76 -4.59 -6.38 -4.23
CA LEU A 76 -4.40 -6.42 -2.80
C LEU A 76 -5.31 -7.44 -2.15
N ASP A 77 -6.57 -7.55 -2.54
CA ASP A 77 -7.53 -8.53 -2.01
C ASP A 77 -7.12 -9.98 -2.25
N GLY A 78 -6.33 -10.25 -3.28
CA GLY A 78 -5.79 -11.58 -3.57
C GLY A 78 -4.60 -12.01 -2.70
N ILE A 79 -4.06 -11.10 -1.89
CA ILE A 79 -2.86 -11.30 -1.03
C ILE A 79 -3.26 -11.55 0.42
#